data_AF-A0A1V4EVK0-F1
#
_entry.id   AF-A0A1V4EVK0-F1
#
_cell.length_a   1.000
_cell.length_b   1.000
_cell.length_c   1.000
_cell.angle_alpha   90.00
_cell.angle_beta   90.00
_cell.angle_gamma   90.00
#
_symmetry.space_group_name_H-M   'P 1'
#
loop_
_entity.id
_entity.type
_entity.pdbx_description
1 polymer ?
#
loop_
_entity_poly.entity_id
_entity_poly.type
_entity_poly.pdbx_seq_one_letter_code
_entity_poly.pdbx_strand_id
1 'polypeptide(L)' 'MDNTELQDLVRRVRKEGSLKLESKAKALELITYAKIQYGYTFQIHGQTSFYVLVVDADD' A
#
# COMPACT_ATOMS: atom_id res chain seq x y z
N MET A 1 -7.02 -10.54 1.17
CA MET A 1 -5.68 -11.03 0.78
C MET A 1 -5.11 -11.79 1.97
N ASP A 2 -4.22 -12.75 1.75
CA ASP A 2 -3.55 -13.46 2.85
C ASP A 2 -2.50 -12.57 3.51
N ASN A 3 -2.23 -12.77 4.81
CA ASN A 3 -1.25 -11.97 5.56
C ASN A 3 0.15 -11.98 4.92
N THR A 4 0.57 -13.11 4.34
CA THR A 4 1.85 -13.22 3.62
C THR A 4 1.90 -12.33 2.38
N GLU A 5 0.79 -12.26 1.64
CA GLU A 5 0.66 -11.43 0.45
C GLU A 5 0.69 -9.94 0.83
N LEU A 6 -0.07 -9.55 1.87
CA LEU A 6 -0.06 -8.18 2.39
C LEU A 6 1.35 -7.77 2.84
N GLN A 7 2.05 -8.62 3.60
CA GLN A 7 3.41 -8.35 4.04
C GLN A 7 4.39 -8.16 2.87
N ASP A 8 4.30 -8.98 1.83
CA ASP A 8 5.15 -8.84 0.65
C ASP A 8 4.87 -7.52 -0.10
N LEU A 9 3.60 -7.17 -0.28
CA LEU A 9 3.18 -5.93 -0.93
C LEU A 9 3.61 -4.69 -0.14
N VAL A 10 3.49 -4.69 1.19
CA VAL A 10 4.02 -3.62 2.06
C VAL A 10 5.52 -3.47 1.85
N ARG A 11 6.26 -4.58 1.80
CA ARG A 11 7.71 -4.58 1.59
C ARG A 11 8.08 -4.03 0.20
N ARG A 12 7.30 -4.36 -0.84
CA ARG A 12 7.49 -3.84 -2.20
C ARG A 12 7.20 -2.33 -2.26
N VAL A 13 6.09 -1.87 -1.70
CA VAL A 13 5.79 -0.42 -1.56
C VAL A 13 6.96 0.31 -0.91
N ARG A 14 7.53 -0.22 0.18
CA ARG A 14 8.67 0.42 0.84
C ARG A 14 9.97 0.38 0.04
N LYS A 15 10.22 -0.70 -0.70
CA LYS A 15 11.45 -0.86 -1.49
C LYS A 15 11.41 -0.05 -2.78
N GLU A 16 10.28 -0.04 -3.45
CA GLU A 16 10.07 0.62 -4.74
C GLU A 16 9.56 2.07 -4.56
N GLY A 17 9.17 2.46 -3.35
CA GLY A 17 8.57 3.76 -3.02
C GLY A 17 7.11 3.89 -3.44
N SER A 18 6.66 3.07 -4.40
CA SER A 18 5.27 3.03 -4.83
C SER A 18 4.84 1.65 -5.34
N LEU A 19 3.54 1.37 -5.31
CA LEU A 19 2.94 0.14 -5.83
C LEU A 19 1.62 0.44 -6.54
N LYS A 20 1.50 -0.05 -7.77
CA LYS A 20 0.28 0.05 -8.55
C LYS A 20 -0.64 -1.14 -8.23
N LEU A 21 -1.88 -0.84 -7.85
CA LEU A 21 -2.95 -1.80 -7.61
C LEU A 21 -4.14 -1.52 -8.53
N GLU A 22 -4.71 -2.59 -9.06
CA GLU A 22 -5.88 -2.54 -9.95
C GLU A 22 -7.20 -2.37 -9.20
N SER A 23 -7.19 -2.43 -7.86
CA SER A 23 -8.41 -2.35 -7.05
C SER A 23 -8.24 -1.49 -5.81
N LYS A 24 -9.17 -0.57 -5.60
CA LYS A 24 -9.25 0.29 -4.42
C LYS A 24 -9.34 -0.53 -3.13
N ALA A 25 -10.10 -1.62 -3.15
CA ALA A 25 -10.28 -2.50 -1.99
C ALA A 25 -8.95 -3.10 -1.53
N LYS A 26 -8.14 -3.63 -2.48
CA LYS A 26 -6.78 -4.13 -2.19
C LYS A 26 -5.88 -3.04 -1.62
N ALA A 27 -6.00 -1.82 -2.15
CA ALA A 27 -5.21 -0.69 -1.68
C ALA A 27 -5.56 -0.28 -0.24
N LEU A 28 -6.85 -0.20 0.09
CA LEU A 28 -7.32 0.10 1.44
C LEU A 28 -6.95 -1.01 2.44
N GLU A 29 -7.06 -2.27 2.03
CA GLU A 29 -6.68 -3.42 2.86
C GLU A 29 -5.17 -3.36 3.18
N LEU A 30 -4.32 -3.04 2.19
CA LEU A 30 -2.89 -2.87 2.40
C LEU A 30 -2.56 -1.71 3.34
N ILE A 31 -3.19 -0.54 3.17
CA ILE A 31 -3.03 0.60 4.09
C ILE A 31 -3.37 0.19 5.51
N THR A 32 -4.53 -0.44 5.67
CA THR A 32 -5.04 -0.82 6.99
C THR A 32 -4.09 -1.81 7.66
N TYR A 33 -3.66 -2.82 6.92
CA TYR A 33 -2.67 -3.79 7.38
C TYR A 33 -1.34 -3.13 7.76
N ALA A 34 -0.80 -2.28 6.89
CA ALA A 34 0.47 -1.60 7.12
C ALA A 34 0.44 -0.68 8.34
N LYS A 35 -0.69 0.01 8.54
CA LYS A 35 -0.91 0.90 9.68
C LYS A 35 -1.04 0.12 11.00
N ILE A 36 -1.81 -0.97 11.02
CA ILE A 36 -2.00 -1.78 12.23
C ILE A 36 -0.71 -2.51 12.60
N GLN A 37 -0.02 -3.09 11.61
CA GLN A 37 1.06 -4.03 11.87
C GLN A 37 2.43 -3.37 11.97
N TYR A 38 2.64 -2.26 11.26
CA TYR A 38 3.94 -1.58 11.21
C TYR A 38 3.87 -0.08 11.54
N GLY A 39 2.66 0.48 11.72
CA GLY A 39 2.49 1.92 11.89
C GLY A 39 2.76 2.73 10.63
N TYR A 40 2.88 2.10 9.45
CA TYR A 40 3.12 2.83 8.20
C TYR A 40 1.83 3.45 7.68
N THR A 41 1.93 4.71 7.29
CA THR A 41 0.87 5.39 6.55
C THR A 41 1.24 5.36 5.07
N PHE A 42 0.33 4.88 4.24
CA PHE A 42 0.49 4.94 2.79
C PHE A 42 -0.60 5.83 2.20
N GLN A 43 -0.22 6.60 1.20
CA GLN A 43 -1.14 7.45 0.45
C GLN A 43 -1.59 6.71 -0.80
N ILE A 44 -2.89 6.74 -1.10
CA ILE A 44 -3.44 6.28 -2.37
C ILE A 44 -3.61 7.47 -3.30
N HIS A 45 -2.94 7.41 -4.45
CA HIS A 45 -3.23 8.27 -5.59
C HIS A 45 -4.04 7.48 -6.63
N GLY A 46 -5.29 7.87 -6.84
CA GLY A 46 -6.15 7.28 -7.86
C GLY A 46 -6.04 8.04 -9.18
N GLN A 47 -5.62 7.36 -10.24
CA GLN A 47 -5.99 7.74 -11.60
C GLN A 47 -7.17 6.86 -12.04
N THR A 48 -7.95 7.32 -13.02
CA THR A 48 -9.25 6.78 -13.46
C THR A 48 -9.28 5.26 -13.79
N SER A 49 -8.13 4.58 -13.81
CA SER A 49 -8.00 3.14 -14.08
C SER A 49 -7.12 2.37 -13.09
N PHE A 50 -6.44 3.02 -12.14
CA PHE A 50 -5.54 2.33 -11.19
C PHE A 50 -5.23 3.17 -9.94
N TYR A 51 -4.89 2.49 -8.86
CA TYR A 51 -4.54 3.09 -7.58
C TYR A 51 -3.06 2.89 -7.31
N VAL A 52 -2.33 3.96 -7.04
CA VAL A 52 -0.92 3.89 -6.67
C VAL A 52 -0.83 4.11 -5.17
N LEU A 53 -0.27 3.15 -4.43
CA LEU A 53 0.17 3.39 -3.06
C LEU A 53 1.57 3.99 -3.09
N VAL A 54 1.78 5.02 -2.28
CA VAL A 54 3.07 5.66 -2.09
C VAL A 54 3.40 5.64 -0.60
N VAL A 55 4.68 5.43 -0.26
CA VAL A 55 5.14 5.59 1.11
C VAL A 55 5.01 7.06 1.50
N ASP A 56 4.30 7.34 2.58
CA ASP A 56 4.35 8.65 3.22
C ASP A 56 5.74 8.76 3.86
N ALA A 57 6.68 9.34 3.13
CA ALA A 57 7.99 9.70 3.64
C ALA A 57 7.86 11.06 4.31
N ASP A 58 7.20 11.09 5.47
CA ASP A 58 7.36 12.21 6.40
C ASP A 58 8.74 12.04 7.06
N ASP A 59 9.60 13.03 6.80
CA ASP A 59 10.99 13.20 7.24
C ASP A 59 11.14 13.13 8.78
#